data_AF-A0A934ZMD4-F1
#
_entry.id   AF-A0A934ZMD4-F1
#
_cell.length_a   1.000
_cell.length_b   1.000
_cell.length_c   1.000
_cell.angle_alpha   90.00
_cell.angle_beta   90.00
_cell.angle_gamma   90.00
#
_symmetry.space_group_name_H-M   'P 1'
#
loop_
_entity.id
_entity.type
_entity.pdbx_description
1 polymer ?
#
loop_
_entity_poly.entity_id
_entity_poly.type
_entity_poly.pdbx_seq_one_letter_code
_entity_poly.pdbx_strand_id
1 'polypeptide(L)'
;MATVNFSVPDEVKAEFDKAFGDQNKSAIVAELMRRAVRERQLQIRRSRVFRQLSGARANRPSFSSEEIRKGARRRPSMIIVLDASVILKWLIEDPLRELDTDKASILMESIVEGELEVLQPVHWLAEVAAVAARLTPSTAVQDVELIAALELPATDDPHVIARATSMAIETKHHLFDTLYHAVALEHEDAVLVTADDRYYAKAERYGKIALLHDWKVPAL
;
A
#
# COMPACT_ATOMS: atom_id res chain seq x y z
N MET A 1 16.22 7.23 -34.95
CA MET A 1 15.34 7.34 -33.78
C MET A 1 13.97 6.85 -34.21
N ALA A 2 13.37 5.88 -33.50
CA ALA A 2 12.01 5.46 -33.81
C ALA A 2 11.04 6.58 -33.40
N THR A 3 10.36 7.19 -34.35
CA THR A 3 9.32 8.19 -34.08
C THR A 3 8.10 7.44 -33.57
N VAL A 4 7.88 7.48 -32.24
CA VAL A 4 6.69 6.91 -31.64
C VAL A 4 5.53 7.86 -31.93
N ASN A 5 4.56 7.42 -32.73
CA ASN A 5 3.43 8.24 -33.14
C ASN A 5 2.28 8.02 -32.16
N PHE A 6 2.03 8.98 -31.26
CA PHE A 6 0.92 8.93 -30.32
C PHE A 6 -0.29 9.64 -30.93
N SER A 7 -1.37 8.91 -31.19
CA SER A 7 -2.64 9.52 -31.62
C SER A 7 -3.42 9.98 -30.39
N VAL A 8 -3.58 11.30 -30.24
CA VAL A 8 -4.41 11.90 -29.19
C VAL A 8 -5.76 12.28 -29.81
N PRO A 9 -6.90 11.88 -29.22
CA PRO A 9 -8.23 12.29 -29.69
C PRO A 9 -8.37 13.82 -29.74
N ASP A 10 -9.08 14.33 -30.74
CA ASP A 10 -9.19 15.78 -30.97
C ASP A 10 -9.91 16.52 -29.83
N GLU A 11 -10.87 15.87 -29.18
CA GLU A 11 -11.52 16.40 -27.97
C GLU A 11 -10.53 16.65 -26.84
N VAL A 12 -9.59 15.72 -26.61
CA VAL A 12 -8.56 15.82 -25.57
C VAL A 12 -7.57 16.93 -25.90
N LYS A 13 -7.22 17.11 -27.19
CA LYS A 13 -6.38 18.22 -27.62
C LYS A 13 -7.06 19.57 -27.36
N ALA A 14 -8.34 19.70 -27.71
CA ALA A 14 -9.09 20.94 -27.53
C ALA A 14 -9.21 21.31 -26.04
N GLU A 15 -9.48 20.34 -25.17
CA GLU A 15 -9.51 20.56 -23.72
C GLU A 15 -8.14 20.94 -23.16
N PHE A 16 -7.09 20.23 -23.57
CA PHE A 16 -5.72 20.51 -23.15
C PHE A 16 -5.28 21.91 -23.60
N ASP A 17 -5.60 22.29 -24.83
CA ASP A 17 -5.29 23.62 -25.37
C ASP A 17 -6.03 24.72 -24.62
N LYS A 18 -7.30 24.49 -24.25
CA LYS A 18 -8.09 25.42 -23.45
C LYS A 18 -7.52 25.57 -22.03
N ALA A 19 -7.06 24.47 -21.42
CA ALA A 19 -6.55 24.48 -20.05
C ALA A 19 -5.14 25.09 -19.92
N PHE A 20 -4.29 24.91 -20.94
CA PHE A 20 -2.86 25.27 -20.90
C PHE A 20 -2.45 26.25 -22.01
N GLY A 21 -3.39 27.04 -22.54
CA GLY A 21 -3.19 27.93 -23.68
C GLY A 21 -1.99 28.88 -23.55
N ASP A 22 -1.75 29.39 -22.34
CA ASP A 22 -0.70 30.37 -22.04
C ASP A 22 0.61 29.74 -21.53
N GLN A 23 0.72 28.41 -21.54
CA GLN A 23 1.87 27.67 -21.01
C GLN A 23 2.62 26.90 -22.12
N ASN A 24 3.84 26.47 -21.81
CA ASN A 24 4.60 25.60 -22.72
C ASN A 24 4.01 24.17 -22.73
N LYS A 25 3.07 23.93 -23.64
CA LYS A 25 2.37 22.66 -23.83
C LYS A 25 3.31 21.47 -23.98
N SER A 26 4.38 21.62 -24.75
CA SER A 26 5.40 20.57 -24.94
C SER A 26 6.10 20.20 -23.64
N ALA A 27 6.37 21.17 -22.76
CA ALA A 27 6.96 20.91 -21.45
C ALA A 27 5.99 20.15 -20.53
N ILE A 28 4.70 20.50 -20.55
CA ILE A 28 3.66 19.81 -19.78
C ILE A 28 3.50 18.36 -20.23
N VAL A 29 3.42 18.13 -21.56
CA VAL A 29 3.34 16.78 -22.13
C VAL A 29 4.59 15.96 -21.81
N ALA A 30 5.78 16.57 -21.93
CA ALA A 30 7.02 15.90 -21.58
C ALA A 30 7.05 15.49 -20.09
N GLU A 31 6.56 16.34 -19.18
CA GLU A 31 6.49 15.99 -17.77
C GLU A 31 5.45 14.89 -17.50
N LEU A 32 4.30 14.93 -18.16
CA LEU A 32 3.30 13.87 -18.09
C LEU A 32 3.87 12.52 -18.56
N MET A 33 4.62 12.52 -19.66
CA MET A 33 5.31 11.32 -20.17
C MET A 33 6.37 10.82 -19.18
N ARG A 34 7.20 11.72 -18.62
CA ARG A 34 8.20 11.33 -17.60
C ARG A 34 7.53 10.75 -16.37
N ARG A 35 6.42 11.34 -15.92
CA ARG A 35 5.63 10.83 -14.77
C ARG A 35 5.09 9.43 -15.06
N ALA A 36 4.47 9.23 -16.22
CA ALA A 36 3.96 7.92 -16.63
C ALA A 36 5.08 6.85 -16.71
N VAL A 37 6.27 7.22 -17.18
CA VAL A 37 7.44 6.31 -17.18
C VAL A 37 7.89 5.99 -15.75
N ARG A 38 7.98 6.98 -14.85
CA ARG A 38 8.35 6.76 -13.43
C ARG A 38 7.35 5.84 -12.74
N GLU A 39 6.06 6.10 -12.91
CA GLU A 39 4.96 5.26 -12.38
C GLU A 39 5.08 3.82 -12.91
N ARG A 40 5.32 3.64 -14.22
CA ARG A 40 5.48 2.29 -14.80
C ARG A 40 6.74 1.58 -14.29
N GLN A 41 7.85 2.29 -14.14
CA GLN A 41 9.09 1.72 -13.60
C GLN A 41 8.94 1.31 -12.14
N LEU A 42 8.26 2.12 -11.33
CA LEU A 42 7.93 1.79 -9.94
C LEU A 42 7.07 0.53 -9.89
N GLN A 43 6.04 0.45 -10.74
CA GLN A 43 5.17 -0.73 -10.84
C GLN A 43 5.94 -2.00 -11.16
N ILE A 44 6.82 -1.95 -12.17
CA ILE A 44 7.68 -3.09 -12.53
C ILE A 44 8.60 -3.50 -11.37
N ARG A 45 9.14 -2.52 -10.63
CA ARG A 45 10.01 -2.76 -9.48
C ARG A 45 9.24 -3.45 -8.35
N ARG A 46 8.07 -2.92 -7.98
CA ARG A 46 7.18 -3.49 -6.96
C ARG A 46 6.82 -4.94 -7.29
N SER A 47 6.39 -5.23 -8.52
CA SER A 47 6.07 -6.61 -8.93
C SER A 47 7.27 -7.55 -8.87
N ARG A 48 8.49 -7.06 -9.15
CA ARG A 48 9.72 -7.86 -9.03
C ARG A 48 10.04 -8.18 -7.57
N VAL A 49 10.04 -7.16 -6.71
CA VAL A 49 10.29 -7.29 -5.27
C VAL A 49 9.27 -8.23 -4.63
N PHE A 50 7.98 -8.03 -4.94
CA PHE A 50 6.92 -8.90 -4.49
C PHE A 50 7.17 -10.36 -4.88
N ARG A 51 7.53 -10.64 -6.14
CA ARG A 51 7.86 -12.01 -6.55
C ARG A 51 9.09 -12.57 -5.85
N GLN A 52 10.11 -11.75 -5.59
CA GLN A 52 11.31 -12.19 -4.87
C GLN A 52 10.98 -12.56 -3.41
N LEU A 53 10.23 -11.71 -2.70
CA LEU A 53 9.77 -11.98 -1.34
C LEU A 53 8.79 -13.15 -1.29
N SER A 54 7.93 -13.29 -2.30
CA SER A 54 6.95 -14.38 -2.39
C SER A 54 7.59 -15.72 -2.76
N GLY A 55 8.58 -15.72 -3.65
CA GLY A 55 9.27 -16.93 -4.12
C GLY A 55 10.35 -17.43 -3.18
N ALA A 56 10.80 -16.61 -2.22
CA ALA A 56 11.62 -17.08 -1.11
C ALA A 56 10.86 -18.03 -0.16
N ARG A 57 9.52 -18.06 -0.24
CA ARG A 57 8.64 -19.00 0.49
C ARG A 57 8.21 -20.13 -0.41
N ALA A 58 8.42 -21.37 0.02
CA ALA A 58 8.25 -22.56 -0.84
C ALA A 58 6.78 -22.90 -1.18
N ASN A 59 5.78 -22.33 -0.49
CA ASN A 59 4.42 -22.88 -0.45
C ASN A 59 3.28 -21.86 -0.63
N ARG A 60 3.49 -20.78 -1.39
CA ARG A 60 2.42 -19.80 -1.64
C ARG A 60 1.48 -20.24 -2.77
N PRO A 61 0.15 -20.22 -2.59
CA PRO A 61 -0.77 -20.35 -3.72
C PRO A 61 -0.60 -19.14 -4.66
N SER A 62 -0.26 -19.39 -5.93
CA SER A 62 -0.31 -18.36 -6.97
C SER A 62 -1.75 -18.25 -7.45
N PHE A 63 -2.46 -17.18 -7.09
CA PHE A 63 -3.76 -16.90 -7.70
C PHE A 63 -3.54 -16.25 -9.05
N SER A 64 -4.29 -16.68 -10.07
CA SER A 64 -4.20 -16.09 -11.39
C SER A 64 -4.86 -14.71 -11.36
N SER A 65 -4.13 -13.72 -11.86
CA SER A 65 -4.52 -12.30 -12.01
C SER A 65 -5.74 -12.08 -12.92
N GLU A 66 -6.45 -13.14 -13.32
CA GLU A 66 -7.57 -13.12 -14.25
C GLU A 66 -8.90 -12.83 -13.55
N GLU A 67 -9.06 -13.24 -12.28
CA GLU A 67 -10.29 -13.02 -11.52
C GLU A 67 -10.41 -11.57 -11.00
N ILE A 68 -9.29 -10.85 -10.86
CA ILE A 68 -9.27 -9.48 -10.31
C ILE A 68 -9.40 -8.40 -11.41
N ARG A 69 -9.10 -8.73 -12.67
CA ARG A 69 -8.93 -7.76 -13.78
C ARG A 69 -10.19 -7.14 -14.39
N LYS A 70 -11.41 -7.48 -13.95
CA LYS A 70 -12.63 -6.95 -14.59
C LYS A 70 -13.17 -5.70 -13.88
N GLY A 71 -12.51 -4.55 -14.06
CA GLY A 71 -13.02 -3.30 -13.49
C GLY A 71 -12.27 -2.01 -13.76
N ALA A 72 -11.71 -1.79 -14.96
CA ALA A 72 -11.12 -0.48 -15.30
C ALA A 72 -12.21 0.60 -15.52
N ARG A 73 -12.80 1.09 -14.44
CA ARG A 73 -13.46 2.40 -14.35
C ARG A 73 -12.95 3.07 -13.08
N ARG A 74 -12.40 4.28 -13.23
CA ARG A 74 -11.82 5.12 -12.17
C ARG A 74 -12.91 5.50 -11.14
N ARG A 75 -13.21 4.56 -10.23
CA ARG A 75 -13.91 4.77 -8.96
C ARG A 75 -12.91 5.30 -7.93
N PRO A 76 -13.34 5.97 -6.85
CA PRO A 76 -12.44 6.28 -5.75
C PRO A 76 -11.84 4.97 -5.23
N SER A 77 -10.53 4.83 -5.40
CA SER A 77 -9.73 3.73 -4.89
C SER A 77 -9.69 3.87 -3.37
N MET A 78 -10.20 2.86 -2.67
CA MET A 78 -10.07 2.78 -1.22
C MET A 78 -8.59 2.76 -0.83
N ILE A 79 -8.17 3.65 0.07
CA ILE A 79 -6.83 3.65 0.64
C ILE A 79 -6.75 2.59 1.73
N ILE A 80 -5.80 1.68 1.59
CA ILE A 80 -5.50 0.68 2.60
C ILE A 80 -4.33 1.16 3.44
N VAL A 81 -4.50 1.11 4.76
CA VAL A 81 -3.39 1.23 5.71
C VAL A 81 -3.10 -0.18 6.24
N LEU A 82 -1.89 -0.69 6.01
CA LEU A 82 -1.50 -2.00 6.55
C LEU A 82 -0.77 -1.81 7.85
N ASP A 83 -1.31 -2.37 8.93
CA ASP A 83 -0.57 -2.54 10.16
C ASP A 83 0.74 -3.33 9.92
N ALA A 84 1.79 -3.04 10.69
CA ALA A 84 3.00 -3.84 10.76
C ALA A 84 2.69 -5.33 10.97
N SER A 85 1.66 -5.66 11.77
CA SER A 85 1.25 -7.05 12.00
C SER A 85 0.87 -7.80 10.71
N VAL A 86 0.25 -7.13 9.74
CA VAL A 86 -0.12 -7.69 8.42
C VAL A 86 1.11 -7.82 7.52
N ILE A 87 1.92 -6.76 7.48
CA ILE A 87 3.17 -6.76 6.71
C ILE A 87 4.09 -7.90 7.16
N LEU A 88 4.21 -8.11 8.48
CA LEU A 88 5.06 -9.15 9.05
C LEU A 88 4.56 -10.56 8.77
N LYS A 89 3.24 -10.80 8.73
CA LYS A 89 2.68 -12.08 8.26
C LYS A 89 3.08 -12.38 6.81
N TRP A 90 3.07 -11.35 5.97
CA TRP A 90 3.52 -11.46 4.58
C TRP A 90 5.05 -11.56 4.42
N LEU A 91 5.83 -10.95 5.32
CA LEU A 91 7.30 -10.89 5.22
C LEU A 91 8.02 -12.08 5.85
N ILE A 92 7.65 -12.48 7.06
CA ILE A 92 8.31 -13.57 7.83
C ILE A 92 7.67 -14.95 7.59
N GLU A 93 8.45 -15.90 7.10
CA GLU A 93 8.06 -17.32 7.02
C GLU A 93 8.18 -17.94 8.41
N ASP A 94 7.05 -18.04 9.12
CA ASP A 94 6.95 -18.62 10.46
C ASP A 94 5.73 -19.56 10.50
N PRO A 95 5.92 -20.88 10.70
CA PRO A 95 4.83 -21.86 10.77
C PRO A 95 3.73 -21.51 11.79
N LEU A 96 4.09 -20.80 12.87
CA LEU A 96 3.13 -20.35 13.88
C LEU A 96 2.34 -19.10 13.43
N ARG A 97 2.80 -18.40 12.39
CA ARG A 97 2.15 -17.23 11.77
C ARG A 97 1.43 -17.55 10.47
N GLU A 98 1.42 -18.81 10.02
CA GLU A 98 0.81 -19.25 8.76
C GLU A 98 -0.67 -18.87 8.62
N LEU A 99 -1.42 -18.80 9.73
CA LEU A 99 -2.81 -18.35 9.71
C LEU A 99 -2.92 -16.94 9.07
N ASP A 100 -3.80 -16.81 8.08
CA ASP A 100 -4.05 -15.59 7.30
C ASP A 100 -2.87 -15.07 6.47
N THR A 101 -1.79 -15.83 6.34
CA THR A 101 -0.66 -15.47 5.46
C THR A 101 -1.11 -15.33 4.00
N ASP A 102 -2.04 -16.17 3.54
CA ASP A 102 -2.62 -16.07 2.20
C ASP A 102 -3.42 -14.78 2.00
N LYS A 103 -4.10 -14.28 3.05
CA LYS A 103 -4.84 -13.01 2.98
C LYS A 103 -3.91 -11.81 2.97
N ALA A 104 -2.88 -11.81 3.81
CA ALA A 104 -1.83 -10.78 3.77
C ALA A 104 -1.15 -10.76 2.40
N SER A 105 -0.95 -11.96 1.83
CA SER A 105 -0.39 -12.18 0.52
C SER A 105 -1.23 -11.58 -0.61
N ILE A 106 -2.52 -11.86 -0.65
CA ILE A 106 -3.47 -11.29 -1.63
C ILE A 106 -3.52 -9.77 -1.50
N LEU A 107 -3.58 -9.26 -0.27
CA LEU A 107 -3.65 -7.82 -0.01
C LEU A 107 -2.40 -7.08 -0.53
N MET A 108 -1.22 -7.63 -0.26
CA MET A 108 0.04 -7.09 -0.78
C MET A 108 0.13 -7.19 -2.31
N GLU A 109 -0.42 -8.25 -2.91
CA GLU A 109 -0.47 -8.41 -4.35
C GLU A 109 -1.33 -7.31 -5.00
N SER A 110 -2.56 -7.11 -4.54
CA SER A 110 -3.45 -6.06 -5.07
C SER A 110 -2.86 -4.65 -4.94
N ILE A 111 -2.13 -4.36 -3.85
CA ILE A 111 -1.40 -3.09 -3.70
C ILE A 111 -0.26 -2.99 -4.72
N VAL A 112 0.52 -4.06 -4.89
CA VAL A 112 1.63 -4.11 -5.83
C VAL A 112 1.14 -4.05 -7.28
N GLU A 113 -0.03 -4.59 -7.59
CA GLU A 113 -0.68 -4.53 -8.90
C GLU A 113 -1.40 -3.19 -9.18
N GLY A 114 -1.51 -2.33 -8.16
CA GLY A 114 -2.09 -0.99 -8.25
C GLY A 114 -3.61 -0.98 -8.23
N GLU A 115 -4.23 -2.07 -7.77
CA GLU A 115 -5.67 -2.22 -7.62
C GLU A 115 -6.18 -1.55 -6.34
N LEU A 116 -5.33 -1.52 -5.31
CA LEU A 116 -5.57 -0.85 -4.05
C LEU A 116 -4.53 0.24 -3.84
N GLU A 117 -4.97 1.41 -3.42
CA GLU A 117 -4.07 2.47 -2.95
C GLU A 117 -3.60 2.13 -1.54
N VAL A 118 -2.38 2.56 -1.21
CA VAL A 118 -1.81 2.33 0.12
C VAL A 118 -1.18 3.61 0.64
N LEU A 119 -1.38 3.86 1.93
CA LEU A 119 -0.74 4.95 2.64
C LEU A 119 -0.37 4.46 4.04
N GLN A 120 0.88 4.68 4.43
CA GLN A 120 1.42 4.24 5.71
C GLN A 120 1.82 5.41 6.59
N PRO A 121 1.90 5.25 7.92
CA PRO A 121 2.56 6.25 8.74
C PRO A 121 4.09 6.20 8.53
N VAL A 122 4.79 7.33 8.56
CA VAL A 122 6.23 7.45 8.21
C VAL A 122 7.17 6.45 8.93
N HIS A 123 6.80 5.97 10.11
CA HIS A 123 7.60 5.04 10.92
C HIS A 123 7.38 3.56 10.59
N TRP A 124 6.48 3.21 9.66
CA TRP A 124 6.07 1.83 9.38
C TRP A 124 7.26 0.89 9.12
N LEU A 125 8.25 1.35 8.34
CA LEU A 125 9.41 0.55 7.98
C LEU A 125 10.30 0.28 9.21
N ALA A 126 10.44 1.26 10.09
CA ALA A 126 11.23 1.13 11.31
C ALA A 126 10.61 0.11 12.26
N GLU A 127 9.29 0.08 12.36
CA GLU A 127 8.58 -0.89 13.19
C GLU A 127 8.66 -2.32 12.63
N VAL A 128 8.42 -2.49 11.32
CA VAL A 128 8.62 -3.78 10.64
C VAL A 128 10.06 -4.27 10.85
N ALA A 129 11.05 -3.40 10.67
CA ALA A 129 12.46 -3.72 10.89
C ALA A 129 12.76 -4.12 12.33
N ALA A 130 12.19 -3.42 13.31
CA ALA A 130 12.38 -3.74 14.73
C ALA A 130 11.85 -5.14 15.08
N VAL A 131 10.70 -5.52 14.51
CA VAL A 131 10.14 -6.85 14.73
C VAL A 131 10.91 -7.93 13.95
N ALA A 132 11.28 -7.67 12.69
CA ALA A 132 12.08 -8.60 11.89
C ALA A 132 13.44 -8.87 12.54
N ALA A 133 14.14 -7.84 13.04
CA ALA A 133 15.41 -8.00 13.75
C ALA A 133 15.29 -8.89 14.99
N ARG A 134 14.13 -8.91 15.65
CA ARG A 134 13.86 -9.77 16.80
C ARG A 134 13.50 -11.21 16.40
N LEU A 135 12.71 -11.39 15.35
CA LEU A 135 12.12 -12.68 14.99
C LEU A 135 12.96 -13.48 13.98
N THR A 136 13.56 -12.81 13.01
CA THR A 136 14.34 -13.41 11.93
C THR A 136 15.69 -12.71 11.74
N PRO A 137 16.53 -12.61 12.80
CA PRO A 137 17.77 -11.80 12.75
C PRO A 137 18.72 -12.18 11.61
N SER A 138 18.70 -13.44 11.16
CA SER A 138 19.53 -13.93 10.05
C SER A 138 19.11 -13.39 8.67
N THR A 139 17.83 -13.05 8.47
CA THR A 139 17.31 -12.55 7.18
C THR A 139 16.81 -11.10 7.25
N ALA A 140 16.59 -10.57 8.46
CA ALA A 140 15.93 -9.29 8.71
C ALA A 140 16.50 -8.11 7.91
N VAL A 141 17.82 -7.99 7.80
CA VAL A 141 18.44 -6.89 7.02
C VAL A 141 18.04 -6.98 5.55
N GLN A 142 18.15 -8.17 4.96
CA GLN A 142 17.78 -8.39 3.56
C GLN A 142 16.27 -8.21 3.33
N ASP A 143 15.44 -8.70 4.26
CA ASP A 143 13.98 -8.57 4.20
C ASP A 143 13.55 -7.10 4.25
N VAL A 144 14.19 -6.30 5.11
CA VAL A 144 13.96 -4.85 5.23
C VAL A 144 14.42 -4.09 3.98
N GLU A 145 15.57 -4.43 3.42
CA GLU A 145 16.04 -3.83 2.16
C GLU A 145 15.08 -4.13 1.01
N LEU A 146 14.59 -5.36 0.92
CA LEU A 146 13.63 -5.77 -0.10
C LEU A 146 12.29 -5.04 0.07
N ILE A 147 11.72 -5.00 1.27
CA ILE A 147 10.43 -4.34 1.48
C ILE A 147 10.52 -2.81 1.31
N ALA A 148 11.65 -2.19 1.68
CA ALA A 148 11.89 -0.77 1.44
C ALA A 148 11.86 -0.44 -0.06
N ALA A 149 12.31 -1.35 -0.92
CA ALA A 149 12.28 -1.18 -2.37
C ALA A 149 10.87 -1.21 -2.99
N LEU A 150 9.83 -1.56 -2.21
CA LEU A 150 8.44 -1.35 -2.62
C LEU A 150 8.08 0.14 -2.68
N GLU A 151 8.77 1.00 -1.93
CA GLU A 151 8.50 2.44 -1.85
C GLU A 151 7.00 2.71 -1.60
N LEU A 152 6.44 2.08 -0.56
CA LEU A 152 5.04 2.33 -0.17
C LEU A 152 4.90 3.80 0.26
N PRO A 153 3.90 4.56 -0.23
CA PRO A 153 3.66 5.92 0.19
C PRO A 153 3.47 6.00 1.70
N ALA A 154 4.06 7.03 2.31
CA ALA A 154 3.93 7.28 3.73
C ALA A 154 3.63 8.75 4.02
N THR A 155 2.99 9.01 5.15
CA THR A 155 2.65 10.36 5.64
C THR A 155 3.25 10.63 7.01
N ASP A 156 3.70 11.86 7.21
CA ASP A 156 4.16 12.46 8.47
C ASP A 156 3.27 13.63 8.91
N ASP A 157 2.03 13.69 8.41
CA ASP A 157 1.07 14.75 8.70
C ASP A 157 0.89 14.96 10.22
N PRO A 158 1.11 16.18 10.74
CA PRO A 158 0.88 16.51 12.15
C PRO A 158 -0.52 16.18 12.67
N HIS A 159 -1.56 16.25 11.82
CA HIS A 159 -2.93 15.90 12.20
C HIS A 159 -3.07 14.41 12.52
N VAL A 160 -2.43 13.54 11.72
CA VAL A 160 -2.35 12.09 11.99
C VAL A 160 -1.67 11.85 13.34
N ILE A 161 -0.56 12.54 13.62
CA ILE A 161 0.19 12.38 14.88
C ILE A 161 -0.65 12.84 16.08
N ALA A 162 -1.34 13.98 15.97
CA ALA A 162 -2.19 14.51 17.02
C ALA A 162 -3.38 13.58 17.33
N ARG A 163 -4.03 13.04 16.29
CA ARG A 163 -5.12 12.06 16.45
C ARG A 163 -4.62 10.77 17.08
N ALA A 164 -3.52 10.20 16.60
CA ALA A 164 -2.93 8.98 17.17
C ALA A 164 -2.58 9.17 18.64
N THR A 165 -1.99 10.31 19.00
CA THR A 165 -1.66 10.64 20.40
C THR A 165 -2.90 10.64 21.29
N SER A 166 -3.99 11.24 20.82
CA SER A 166 -5.27 11.26 21.55
C SER A 166 -5.84 9.84 21.72
N MET A 167 -5.82 9.04 20.66
CA MET A 167 -6.27 7.64 20.69
C MET A 167 -5.42 6.78 21.62
N ALA A 168 -4.10 6.96 21.64
CA ALA A 168 -3.19 6.21 22.51
C ALA A 168 -3.50 6.47 23.99
N ILE A 169 -3.80 7.71 24.36
CA ILE A 169 -4.23 8.09 25.70
C ILE A 169 -5.57 7.43 26.07
N GLU A 170 -6.56 7.53 25.19
CA GLU A 170 -7.92 7.02 25.44
C GLU A 170 -7.98 5.50 25.52
N THR A 171 -7.24 4.80 24.65
CA THR A 171 -7.23 3.33 24.54
C THR A 171 -6.20 2.67 25.45
N LYS A 172 -5.27 3.46 26.03
CA LYS A 172 -4.08 2.99 26.74
C LYS A 172 -3.31 1.96 25.91
N HIS A 173 -3.05 2.31 24.66
CA HIS A 173 -2.34 1.48 23.70
C HIS A 173 -1.11 2.21 23.14
N HIS A 174 -0.18 1.50 22.48
CA HIS A 174 1.03 2.17 22.02
C HIS A 174 0.72 3.13 20.87
N LEU A 175 1.49 4.23 20.83
CA LEU A 175 1.33 5.25 19.81
C LEU A 175 1.50 4.69 18.40
N PHE A 176 2.45 3.77 18.19
CA PHE A 176 2.72 3.17 16.88
C PHE A 176 1.50 2.42 16.33
N ASP A 177 0.84 1.59 17.16
CA ASP A 177 -0.42 0.93 16.78
C ASP A 177 -1.50 1.95 16.36
N THR A 178 -1.66 3.01 17.16
CA THR A 178 -2.68 4.05 16.90
C THR A 178 -2.36 4.93 15.70
N LEU A 179 -1.08 5.02 15.28
CA LEU A 179 -0.69 5.84 14.13
C LEU A 179 -1.21 5.25 12.82
N TYR A 180 -1.18 3.93 12.63
CA TYR A 180 -1.81 3.33 11.45
C TYR A 180 -3.31 3.65 11.40
N HIS A 181 -3.99 3.56 12.54
CA HIS A 181 -5.42 3.82 12.59
C HIS A 181 -5.73 5.30 12.38
N ALA A 182 -4.91 6.19 12.91
CA ALA A 182 -5.03 7.63 12.67
C ALA A 182 -4.87 7.97 11.19
N VAL A 183 -3.96 7.32 10.45
CA VAL A 183 -3.88 7.46 8.98
C VAL A 183 -5.22 7.07 8.34
N ALA A 184 -5.83 5.96 8.72
CA ALA A 184 -7.13 5.59 8.16
C ALA A 184 -8.23 6.60 8.53
N LEU A 185 -8.22 7.14 9.75
CA LEU A 185 -9.25 8.05 10.24
C LEU A 185 -9.16 9.45 9.62
N GLU A 186 -7.96 9.95 9.31
CA GLU A 186 -7.75 11.27 8.69
C GLU A 186 -8.02 11.30 7.17
N HIS A 187 -8.27 10.15 6.55
CA HIS A 187 -8.55 10.04 5.11
C HIS A 187 -9.97 9.53 4.88
N GLU A 188 -10.75 10.20 4.01
CA GLU A 188 -12.19 9.94 3.82
C GLU A 188 -12.49 8.48 3.46
N ASP A 189 -11.84 7.96 2.41
CA ASP A 189 -11.98 6.59 1.90
C ASP A 189 -10.80 5.70 2.27
N ALA A 190 -10.54 5.55 3.58
CA ALA A 190 -9.44 4.72 4.07
C ALA A 190 -9.87 3.70 5.14
N VAL A 191 -9.17 2.58 5.19
CA VAL A 191 -9.35 1.53 6.19
C VAL A 191 -8.01 0.96 6.64
N LEU A 192 -7.85 0.81 7.96
CA LEU A 192 -6.76 0.05 8.55
C LEU A 192 -7.07 -1.44 8.48
N VAL A 193 -6.16 -2.24 7.93
CA VAL A 193 -6.20 -3.70 8.04
C VAL A 193 -5.15 -4.14 9.05
N THR A 194 -5.57 -4.85 10.10
CA THR A 194 -4.71 -5.32 11.18
C THR A 194 -4.86 -6.83 11.42
N ALA A 195 -3.78 -7.48 11.85
CA ALA A 195 -3.80 -8.84 12.37
C ALA A 195 -3.66 -8.88 13.91
N ASP A 196 -3.83 -7.75 14.60
CA ASP A 196 -3.85 -7.65 16.06
C ASP A 196 -5.29 -7.57 16.57
N ASP A 197 -5.85 -8.73 16.98
CA ASP A 197 -7.17 -8.82 17.60
C ASP A 197 -7.30 -7.98 18.87
N ARG A 198 -6.21 -7.81 19.63
CA ARG A 198 -6.23 -7.04 20.89
C ARG A 198 -6.33 -5.55 20.62
N TYR A 199 -5.65 -5.07 19.57
CA TYR A 199 -5.81 -3.69 19.13
C TYR A 199 -7.22 -3.46 18.58
N TYR A 200 -7.68 -4.34 17.67
CA TYR A 200 -9.02 -4.26 17.09
C TYR A 200 -10.11 -4.15 18.15
N ALA A 201 -10.12 -5.03 19.15
CA ALA A 201 -11.13 -5.03 20.21
C ALA A 201 -11.19 -3.71 21.00
N LYS A 202 -10.08 -2.96 21.09
CA LYS A 202 -10.05 -1.65 21.75
C LYS A 202 -10.44 -0.49 20.83
N ALA A 203 -10.17 -0.64 19.53
CA ALA A 203 -10.21 0.45 18.56
C ALA A 203 -11.40 0.37 17.60
N GLU A 204 -12.12 -0.74 17.52
CA GLU A 204 -13.27 -0.95 16.62
C GLU A 204 -14.30 0.19 16.69
N ARG A 205 -14.53 0.73 17.89
CA ARG A 205 -15.45 1.86 18.13
C ARG A 205 -15.14 3.13 17.33
N TYR A 206 -13.89 3.33 16.90
CA TYR A 206 -13.50 4.48 16.09
C TYR A 206 -13.85 4.29 14.60
N GLY A 207 -14.19 3.07 14.17
CA GLY A 207 -14.47 2.73 12.77
C GLY A 207 -13.21 2.65 11.92
N LYS A 208 -13.35 2.45 10.59
CA LYS A 208 -12.24 2.41 9.62
C LYS A 208 -11.10 1.44 9.97
N ILE A 209 -11.47 0.29 10.54
CA ILE A 209 -10.55 -0.80 10.88
C ILE A 209 -11.19 -2.14 10.53
N ALA A 210 -10.41 -3.07 10.02
CA ALA A 210 -10.81 -4.43 9.66
C ALA A 210 -9.75 -5.44 10.11
N LEU A 211 -10.19 -6.61 10.57
CA LEU A 211 -9.30 -7.73 10.84
C LEU A 211 -8.87 -8.40 9.54
N LEU A 212 -7.60 -8.76 9.44
CA LEU A 212 -7.04 -9.44 8.28
C LEU A 212 -7.79 -10.73 7.96
N HIS A 213 -8.23 -11.47 8.99
CA HIS A 213 -8.95 -12.72 8.78
C HIS A 213 -10.36 -12.54 8.19
N ASP A 214 -10.94 -11.35 8.28
CA ASP A 214 -12.25 -11.02 7.75
C ASP A 214 -12.13 -10.22 6.45
N TRP A 215 -10.90 -9.84 6.09
CA TRP A 215 -10.62 -9.05 4.91
C TRP A 215 -11.03 -9.81 3.66
N LYS A 216 -11.89 -9.15 2.88
CA LYS A 216 -12.27 -9.54 1.53
C LYS A 216 -11.90 -8.39 0.62
N VAL A 217 -11.29 -8.70 -0.53
CA VAL A 217 -11.03 -7.69 -1.56
C VAL A 217 -12.37 -7.01 -1.89
N PRO A 218 -12.48 -5.68 -1.73
CA PRO A 218 -13.71 -4.97 -2.10
C PRO A 218 -14.04 -5.29 -3.56
N ALA A 219 -15.29 -5.66 -3.83
CA ALA A 219 -15.70 -5.96 -5.20
C ALA A 219 -15.50 -4.71 -6.08
N LEU A 220 -14.62 -4.82 -7.07
CA LEU A 220 -14.29 -3.77 -8.06
C LEU A 220 -15.50 -3.42 -8.93
#